data_AF-A0A951CBH4-F1
#
_entry.id   AF-A0A951CBH4-F1
#
_cell.length_a   1.000
_cell.length_b   1.000
_cell.length_c   1.000
_cell.angle_alpha   90.00
_cell.angle_beta   90.00
_cell.angle_gamma   90.00
#
_symmetry.space_group_name_H-M   'P 1'
#
loop_
_entity.id
_entity.type
_entity.pdbx_description
1 polymer ?
#
loop_
_entity_poly.entity_id
_entity_poly.type
_entity_poly.pdbx_seq_one_letter_code
_entity_poly.pdbx_strand_id
1 'polypeptide(L)'
;MKWKSLMLSLIALAGFTAAYAQQPDAAASASASPSAEAGFHKGWAHHRLGFLIKKLNLNDTQKQQLKDYFSQNKQAFKANMVNLLNARKALTDAMDKNPSDETTIRSLSANVESARTELTVQRAKFQAFLQGILTNDQKQTLTALQQKRNAKLQEHIQRLSQSNS
;
A
#
# COMPACT_ATOMS: atom_id res chain seq x y z
N MET A 1 -31.67 52.31 20.50
CA MET A 1 -32.50 52.27 21.71
C MET A 1 -32.16 50.99 22.46
N LYS A 2 -31.77 51.11 23.73
CA LYS A 2 -31.35 50.01 24.62
C LYS A 2 -32.57 49.60 25.44
N TRP A 3 -32.95 48.31 25.51
CA TRP A 3 -33.74 47.80 26.64
C TRP A 3 -33.04 46.59 27.26
N LYS A 4 -32.87 46.70 28.59
CA LYS A 4 -32.12 45.83 29.50
C LYS A 4 -33.10 44.95 30.27
N SER A 5 -32.66 43.72 30.56
CA SER A 5 -32.93 42.95 31.81
C SER A 5 -34.37 42.48 32.05
N LEU A 6 -34.69 41.42 32.79
CA LEU A 6 -34.01 40.36 33.54
C LEU A 6 -35.19 39.49 34.02
N MET A 7 -35.11 38.16 34.00
CA MET A 7 -35.74 37.36 35.05
C MET A 7 -34.90 36.08 35.23
N LEU A 8 -34.41 35.97 36.46
CA LEU A 8 -33.41 35.04 36.96
C LEU A 8 -34.10 34.29 38.11
N SER A 9 -34.13 32.96 38.05
CA SER A 9 -34.41 32.01 39.15
C SER A 9 -34.22 30.61 38.54
N LEU A 10 -33.18 29.80 38.78
CA LEU A 10 -32.40 29.43 39.96
C LEU A 10 -33.19 28.63 41.00
N ILE A 11 -33.26 27.31 40.79
CA ILE A 11 -33.24 26.32 41.87
C ILE A 11 -32.25 25.21 41.46
N ALA A 12 -31.18 25.10 42.24
CA ALA A 12 -30.28 23.96 42.29
C ALA A 12 -30.84 22.91 43.25
N LEU A 13 -30.68 21.61 42.94
CA LEU A 13 -30.22 20.64 43.94
C LEU A 13 -29.76 19.30 43.32
N ALA A 14 -28.49 19.01 43.60
CA ALA A 14 -27.85 17.73 43.89
C ALA A 14 -28.45 16.41 43.36
N GLY A 15 -27.64 15.73 42.55
CA GLY A 15 -27.69 14.29 42.33
C GLY A 15 -26.31 13.78 41.93
N PHE A 16 -25.34 13.84 42.85
CA PHE A 16 -24.03 13.21 42.70
C PHE A 16 -24.17 11.77 43.17
N THR A 17 -24.25 10.82 42.25
CA THR A 17 -24.08 9.39 42.56
C THR A 17 -22.89 8.87 41.77
N ALA A 18 -21.76 8.79 42.45
CA ALA A 18 -20.62 7.99 42.01
C ALA A 18 -20.98 6.51 42.20
N ALA A 19 -21.22 5.80 41.10
CA ALA A 19 -21.18 4.35 41.06
C ALA A 19 -19.86 3.92 40.43
N TYR A 20 -18.86 3.69 41.29
CA TYR A 20 -17.65 2.94 40.94
C TYR A 20 -17.93 1.45 41.13
N ALA A 21 -18.10 0.71 40.04
CA ALA A 21 -18.07 -0.76 39.90
C ALA A 21 -18.41 -1.05 38.41
N GLN A 22 -17.69 -1.80 37.58
CA GLN A 22 -16.64 -2.80 37.75
C GLN A 22 -15.62 -2.65 36.61
N GLN A 23 -14.36 -2.84 36.98
CA GLN A 23 -13.25 -3.10 36.08
C GLN A 23 -13.33 -4.57 35.64
N PRO A 24 -13.46 -4.90 34.35
CA PRO A 24 -13.16 -6.23 33.88
C PRO A 24 -11.64 -6.41 33.82
N ASP A 25 -11.21 -7.53 34.41
CA ASP A 25 -9.85 -7.98 34.53
C ASP A 25 -9.04 -7.90 33.23
N ALA A 26 -7.79 -7.47 33.40
CA ALA A 26 -6.72 -7.65 32.45
C ALA A 26 -6.47 -9.16 32.24
N ALA A 27 -7.18 -9.78 31.31
CA ALA A 27 -6.78 -11.03 30.71
C ALA A 27 -5.82 -10.71 29.54
N ALA A 28 -4.53 -10.72 29.86
CA ALA A 28 -3.49 -10.88 28.88
C ALA A 28 -3.70 -12.22 28.14
N SER A 29 -4.14 -12.13 26.90
CA SER A 29 -3.88 -13.17 25.89
C SER A 29 -3.14 -12.52 24.74
N ALA A 30 -1.84 -12.35 24.98
CA ALA A 30 -0.88 -12.16 23.92
C ALA A 30 -0.83 -13.44 23.07
N SER A 31 -1.61 -13.45 22.00
CA SER A 31 -1.29 -14.23 20.82
C SER A 31 -1.35 -13.29 19.62
N ALA A 32 -0.42 -12.33 19.60
CA ALA A 32 0.01 -11.75 18.35
C ALA A 32 0.65 -12.88 17.53
N SER A 33 -0.18 -13.60 16.76
CA SER A 33 0.31 -14.40 15.66
C SER A 33 1.19 -13.47 14.82
N PRO A 34 2.46 -13.80 14.57
CA PRO A 34 3.23 -13.06 13.59
C PRO A 34 2.60 -13.38 12.24
N SER A 35 1.61 -12.59 11.83
CA SER A 35 1.00 -12.71 10.51
C SER A 35 2.14 -12.69 9.51
N ALA A 36 2.24 -13.77 8.73
CA ALA A 36 3.20 -14.02 7.67
C ALA A 36 3.12 -13.00 6.50
N GLU A 37 2.47 -11.84 6.72
CA GLU A 37 2.23 -10.78 5.75
C GLU A 37 3.48 -9.89 5.53
N ALA A 38 4.38 -9.81 6.51
CA ALA A 38 5.57 -8.95 6.42
C ALA A 38 6.72 -9.54 5.55
N GLY A 39 6.65 -10.83 5.20
CA GLY A 39 7.72 -11.54 4.50
C GLY A 39 7.62 -11.53 2.96
N PHE A 40 6.42 -11.42 2.40
CA PHE A 40 6.20 -11.64 0.96
C PHE A 40 6.69 -10.48 0.06
N HIS A 41 6.78 -9.26 0.57
CA HIS A 41 7.04 -8.09 -0.27
C HIS A 41 8.48 -7.60 -0.30
N LYS A 42 9.27 -7.86 0.76
CA LYS A 42 10.69 -7.51 0.78
C LYS A 42 11.50 -8.36 -0.20
N GLY A 43 11.13 -9.63 -0.38
CA GLY A 43 11.79 -10.54 -1.33
C GLY A 43 11.48 -10.23 -2.79
N TRP A 44 10.22 -9.89 -3.13
CA TRP A 44 9.80 -9.72 -4.52
C TRP A 44 10.43 -8.50 -5.20
N ALA A 45 10.46 -7.35 -4.54
CA ALA A 45 11.08 -6.14 -5.08
C ALA A 45 12.60 -6.32 -5.26
N HIS A 46 13.25 -6.93 -4.27
CA HIS A 46 14.68 -7.20 -4.31
C HIS A 46 15.05 -8.22 -5.41
N HIS A 47 14.22 -9.24 -5.60
CA HIS A 47 14.42 -10.26 -6.62
C HIS A 47 14.22 -9.72 -8.05
N ARG A 48 13.16 -8.94 -8.27
CA ARG A 48 12.90 -8.29 -9.58
C ARG A 48 14.02 -7.32 -9.96
N LEU A 49 14.48 -6.51 -9.01
CA LEU A 49 15.55 -5.56 -9.24
C LEU A 49 16.90 -6.27 -9.47
N GLY A 50 17.23 -7.27 -8.64
CA GLY A 50 18.43 -8.07 -8.82
C GLY A 50 18.48 -8.80 -10.17
N PHE A 51 17.33 -9.33 -10.61
CA PHE A 51 17.19 -9.90 -11.95
C PHE A 51 17.47 -8.88 -13.06
N LEU A 52 16.90 -7.67 -12.96
CA LEU A 52 17.11 -6.60 -13.95
C LEU A 52 18.57 -6.16 -14.00
N ILE A 53 19.20 -5.93 -12.83
CA ILE A 53 20.62 -5.56 -12.75
C ILE A 53 21.49 -6.59 -13.46
N LYS A 54 21.25 -7.88 -13.18
CA LYS A 54 22.00 -8.98 -13.80
C LYS A 54 21.75 -9.07 -15.31
N LYS A 55 20.50 -8.92 -15.76
CA LYS A 55 20.14 -9.05 -17.18
C LYS A 55 20.59 -7.88 -18.04
N LEU A 56 20.62 -6.68 -17.48
CA LEU A 56 21.10 -5.48 -18.17
C LEU A 56 22.62 -5.32 -18.07
N ASN A 57 23.31 -6.22 -17.35
CA ASN A 57 24.75 -6.15 -17.13
C ASN A 57 25.20 -4.74 -16.72
N LEU A 58 24.57 -4.18 -15.69
CA LEU A 58 24.90 -2.82 -15.25
C LEU A 58 26.35 -2.76 -14.77
N ASN A 59 27.07 -1.72 -15.20
CA ASN A 59 28.41 -1.46 -14.69
C ASN A 59 28.34 -0.82 -13.28
N ASP A 60 29.50 -0.66 -12.64
CA ASP A 60 29.54 -0.22 -11.24
C ASP A 60 29.05 1.22 -11.06
N THR A 61 29.30 2.10 -12.03
CA THR A 61 28.75 3.46 -12.05
C THR A 61 27.22 3.43 -12.10
N GLN A 62 26.63 2.63 -12.98
CA GLN A 62 25.17 2.49 -13.10
C GLN A 62 24.55 1.88 -11.84
N LYS A 63 25.21 0.90 -11.22
CA LYS A 63 24.78 0.32 -9.94
C LYS A 63 24.80 1.35 -8.81
N GLN A 64 25.83 2.20 -8.77
CA GLN A 64 25.93 3.25 -7.77
C GLN A 64 24.81 4.29 -7.94
N GLN A 65 24.58 4.75 -9.18
CA GLN A 65 23.45 5.64 -9.50
C GLN A 65 22.10 5.05 -9.07
N LEU A 66 21.91 3.74 -9.28
CA LEU A 66 20.71 3.03 -8.85
C LEU A 66 20.56 3.01 -7.32
N LYS A 67 21.64 2.75 -6.59
CA LYS A 67 21.66 2.77 -5.12
C LYS A 67 21.34 4.16 -4.58
N ASP A 68 21.86 5.20 -5.21
CA ASP A 68 21.62 6.59 -4.83
C ASP A 68 20.17 6.98 -5.09
N TYR A 69 19.61 6.58 -6.23
CA TYR A 69 18.18 6.76 -6.52
C TYR A 69 17.31 6.15 -5.42
N PHE A 70 17.55 4.90 -5.03
CA PHE A 70 16.77 4.26 -3.97
C PHE A 70 17.00 4.89 -2.60
N SER A 71 18.21 5.34 -2.30
CA SER A 71 18.52 6.00 -1.02
C SER A 71 17.76 7.32 -0.90
N GLN A 72 17.76 8.13 -1.95
CA GLN A 72 17.04 9.40 -2.02
C GLN A 72 15.51 9.21 -1.97
N ASN A 73 14.99 8.14 -2.58
CA ASN A 73 13.55 7.89 -2.66
C ASN A 73 13.02 6.94 -1.57
N LYS A 74 13.87 6.47 -0.65
CA LYS A 74 13.54 5.41 0.33
C LYS A 74 12.31 5.76 1.17
N GLN A 75 12.24 7.00 1.67
CA GLN A 75 11.15 7.43 2.53
C GLN A 75 9.82 7.48 1.77
N ALA A 76 9.82 8.03 0.55
CA ALA A 76 8.64 8.06 -0.32
C ALA A 76 8.15 6.64 -0.66
N PHE A 77 9.07 5.72 -1.03
CA PHE A 77 8.73 4.32 -1.27
C PHE A 77 8.11 3.66 -0.02
N LYS A 78 8.70 3.89 1.15
CA LYS A 78 8.20 3.34 2.41
C LYS A 78 6.79 3.87 2.72
N ALA A 79 6.58 5.18 2.61
CA ALA A 79 5.29 5.81 2.88
C ALA A 79 4.19 5.25 1.95
N ASN A 80 4.45 5.21 0.64
CA ASN A 80 3.50 4.67 -0.34
C ASN A 80 3.19 3.19 -0.12
N MET A 81 4.20 2.40 0.26
CA MET A 81 4.01 0.98 0.59
C MET A 81 3.17 0.80 1.85
N VAL A 82 3.45 1.55 2.92
CA VAL A 82 2.66 1.51 4.15
C VAL A 82 1.21 1.88 3.87
N ASN A 83 0.96 2.91 3.07
CA ASN A 83 -0.38 3.30 2.68
C ASN A 83 -1.14 2.17 1.97
N LEU A 84 -0.51 1.52 0.99
CA LEU A 84 -1.11 0.39 0.28
C LEU A 84 -1.40 -0.80 1.21
N LEU A 85 -0.48 -1.12 2.12
CA LEU A 85 -0.67 -2.23 3.08
C LEU A 85 -1.83 -1.93 4.05
N ASN A 86 -1.92 -0.70 4.56
CA ASN A 86 -3.02 -0.29 5.43
C ASN A 86 -4.36 -0.33 4.69
N ALA A 87 -4.42 0.15 3.45
CA ALA A 87 -5.64 0.10 2.63
C ALA A 87 -6.09 -1.35 2.38
N ARG A 88 -5.15 -2.25 2.08
CA ARG A 88 -5.45 -3.68 1.92
C ARG A 88 -5.94 -4.31 3.20
N LYS A 89 -5.27 -4.02 4.33
CA LYS A 89 -5.70 -4.52 5.64
C LYS A 89 -7.14 -4.10 5.93
N ALA A 90 -7.48 -2.82 5.71
CA ALA A 90 -8.83 -2.33 5.92
C ALA A 90 -9.87 -3.06 5.05
N LEU A 91 -9.54 -3.32 3.78
CA LEU A 91 -10.40 -4.11 2.89
C LEU A 91 -10.59 -5.54 3.40
N THR A 92 -9.51 -6.23 3.77
CA THR A 92 -9.57 -7.60 4.32
C THR A 92 -10.38 -7.64 5.61
N ASP A 93 -10.12 -6.73 6.55
CA ASP A 93 -10.88 -6.64 7.80
C ASP A 93 -12.38 -6.44 7.56
N ALA A 94 -12.76 -5.65 6.53
CA ALA A 94 -14.16 -5.44 6.17
C ALA A 94 -14.81 -6.68 5.57
N MET A 95 -14.08 -7.40 4.70
CA MET A 95 -14.54 -8.68 4.13
C MET A 95 -14.73 -9.74 5.20
N ASP A 96 -13.81 -9.83 6.17
CA ASP A 96 -13.87 -10.78 7.27
C ASP A 96 -15.02 -10.45 8.25
N LYS A 97 -15.27 -9.16 8.47
CA LYS A 97 -16.34 -8.68 9.36
C LYS A 97 -17.73 -8.85 8.76
N ASN A 98 -17.92 -8.44 7.50
CA ASN A 98 -19.21 -8.53 6.82
C ASN A 98 -19.01 -8.67 5.30
N PRO A 99 -18.89 -9.90 4.78
CA PRO A 99 -18.64 -10.12 3.35
C PRO A 99 -19.83 -9.71 2.46
N SER A 100 -21.02 -9.50 3.03
CA SER A 100 -22.22 -9.09 2.28
C SER A 100 -22.38 -7.57 2.18
N ASP A 101 -21.56 -6.76 2.87
CA ASP A 101 -21.59 -5.31 2.74
C ASP A 101 -20.83 -4.85 1.48
N GLU A 102 -21.47 -5.01 0.33
CA GLU A 102 -20.91 -4.63 -0.96
C GLU A 102 -20.52 -3.15 -1.03
N THR A 103 -21.28 -2.26 -0.38
CA THR A 103 -21.02 -0.81 -0.42
C THR A 103 -19.68 -0.50 0.25
N THR A 104 -19.45 -1.03 1.44
CA THR A 104 -18.18 -0.86 2.16
C THR A 104 -17.03 -1.52 1.41
N ILE A 105 -17.21 -2.74 0.92
CA ILE A 105 -16.17 -3.47 0.16
C ILE A 105 -15.77 -2.70 -1.10
N ARG A 106 -16.73 -2.17 -1.87
CA ARG A 106 -16.46 -1.36 -3.07
C ARG A 106 -15.71 -0.08 -2.74
N SER A 107 -16.12 0.62 -1.67
CA SER A 107 -15.43 1.83 -1.21
C SER A 107 -13.97 1.58 -0.82
N LEU A 108 -13.72 0.55 0.00
CA LEU A 108 -12.37 0.19 0.42
C LEU A 108 -11.51 -0.34 -0.73
N SER A 109 -12.12 -1.04 -1.69
CA SER A 109 -11.43 -1.45 -2.92
C SER A 109 -10.95 -0.25 -3.74
N ALA A 110 -11.76 0.80 -3.86
CA ALA A 110 -11.36 2.05 -4.52
C ALA A 110 -10.17 2.71 -3.78
N ASN A 111 -10.15 2.66 -2.46
CA ASN A 111 -9.03 3.17 -1.66
C ASN A 111 -7.72 2.39 -1.91
N VAL A 112 -7.79 1.06 -2.04
CA VAL A 112 -6.64 0.22 -2.41
C VAL A 112 -6.08 0.62 -3.77
N GLU A 113 -6.94 0.87 -4.76
CA GLU A 113 -6.50 1.25 -6.11
C GLU A 113 -5.96 2.68 -6.19
N SER A 114 -6.49 3.60 -5.38
CA SER A 114 -5.87 4.92 -5.19
C SER A 114 -4.45 4.79 -4.63
N ALA A 115 -4.24 4.01 -3.57
CA ALA A 115 -2.91 3.77 -3.01
C ALA A 115 -1.96 3.06 -4.01
N ARG A 116 -2.49 2.17 -4.85
CA ARG A 116 -1.71 1.51 -5.93
C ARG A 116 -1.28 2.47 -7.02
N THR A 117 -2.11 3.48 -7.32
CA THR A 117 -1.81 4.51 -8.33
C THR A 117 -0.52 5.25 -7.98
N GLU A 118 -0.34 5.64 -6.72
CA GLU A 118 0.87 6.31 -6.26
C GLU A 118 2.15 5.46 -6.45
N LEU A 119 2.07 4.17 -6.12
CA LEU A 119 3.18 3.25 -6.38
C LEU A 119 3.44 3.05 -7.88
N THR A 120 2.40 3.14 -8.71
CA THR A 120 2.53 3.04 -10.17
C THR A 120 3.24 4.26 -10.74
N VAL A 121 2.90 5.46 -10.30
CA VAL A 121 3.60 6.70 -10.66
C VAL A 121 5.06 6.64 -10.21
N GLN A 122 5.32 6.17 -8.99
CA GLN A 122 6.69 6.02 -8.49
C GLN A 122 7.49 5.00 -9.30
N ARG A 123 6.86 3.90 -9.73
CA ARG A 123 7.47 2.93 -10.63
C ARG A 123 7.77 3.53 -12.01
N ALA A 124 6.89 4.38 -12.55
CA ALA A 124 7.12 5.06 -13.82
C ALA A 124 8.34 6.01 -13.73
N LYS A 125 8.44 6.78 -12.63
CA LYS A 125 9.62 7.62 -12.35
C LYS A 125 10.92 6.80 -12.31
N PHE A 126 10.87 5.64 -11.65
CA PHE A 126 12.01 4.73 -11.62
C PHE A 126 12.37 4.20 -13.02
N GLN A 127 11.38 3.85 -13.83
CA GLN A 127 11.62 3.38 -15.20
C GLN A 127 12.23 4.46 -16.09
N ALA A 128 11.81 5.72 -15.95
CA ALA A 128 12.41 6.85 -16.66
C ALA A 128 13.87 7.05 -16.25
N PHE A 129 14.16 7.05 -14.94
CA PHE A 129 15.53 7.12 -14.43
C PHE A 129 16.39 5.98 -14.96
N LEU A 130 15.91 4.73 -14.88
CA LEU A 130 16.64 3.57 -15.35
C LEU A 130 16.99 3.73 -16.84
N GLN A 131 16.02 4.09 -17.69
CA GLN A 131 16.26 4.32 -19.12
C GLN A 131 17.30 5.42 -19.38
N GLY A 132 17.38 6.44 -18.51
CA GLY A 132 18.35 7.52 -18.63
C GLY A 132 19.80 7.07 -18.40
N ILE A 133 20.04 6.05 -17.57
CA ILE A 133 21.39 5.57 -17.25
C ILE A 133 21.87 4.41 -18.13
N LEU A 134 20.99 3.81 -18.94
CA LEU A 134 21.33 2.67 -19.81
C LEU A 134 22.04 3.10 -21.10
N THR A 135 22.99 2.28 -21.55
CA THR A 135 23.56 2.36 -22.90
C THR A 135 22.53 1.92 -23.96
N ASN A 136 22.81 2.17 -25.24
CA ASN A 136 21.93 1.75 -26.34
C ASN A 136 21.72 0.23 -26.36
N ASP A 137 22.78 -0.55 -26.19
CA ASP A 137 22.70 -2.03 -26.19
C ASP A 137 21.89 -2.55 -24.98
N GLN A 138 22.04 -1.91 -23.83
CA GLN A 138 21.24 -2.23 -22.64
C GLN A 138 19.77 -1.85 -22.83
N LYS A 139 19.46 -0.75 -23.52
CA LYS A 139 18.09 -0.38 -23.89
C LYS A 139 17.47 -1.40 -24.83
N GLN A 140 18.21 -1.90 -25.82
CA GLN A 140 17.74 -3.00 -26.69
C GLN A 140 17.44 -4.26 -25.87
N THR A 141 18.32 -4.61 -24.93
CA THR A 141 18.10 -5.72 -23.99
C THR A 141 16.84 -5.51 -23.15
N LEU A 142 16.64 -4.29 -22.63
CA LEU A 142 15.43 -3.95 -21.88
C LEU A 142 14.16 -4.10 -22.71
N THR A 143 14.17 -3.64 -23.97
CA THR A 143 13.04 -3.80 -24.91
C THR A 143 12.72 -5.26 -25.17
N ALA A 144 13.72 -6.11 -25.41
CA ALA A 144 13.52 -7.54 -25.61
C ALA A 144 12.90 -8.22 -24.38
N LEU A 145 13.33 -7.83 -23.17
CA LEU A 145 12.73 -8.31 -21.92
C LEU A 145 11.26 -7.87 -21.78
N GLN A 146 10.95 -6.63 -22.18
CA GLN A 146 9.57 -6.10 -22.16
C GLN A 146 8.68 -6.85 -23.14
N GLN A 147 9.14 -7.09 -24.38
CA GLN A 147 8.42 -7.87 -25.38
C GLN A 147 8.12 -9.29 -24.88
N LYS A 148 9.12 -9.98 -24.31
CA LYS A 148 8.92 -11.31 -23.71
C LYS A 148 7.88 -11.31 -22.60
N ARG A 149 7.87 -10.28 -21.75
CA ARG A 149 6.85 -10.12 -20.70
C ARG A 149 5.45 -9.92 -21.29
N ASN A 150 5.34 -9.08 -22.33
CA ASN A 150 4.06 -8.80 -22.98
C ASN A 150 3.49 -10.04 -23.68
N ALA A 151 4.33 -10.82 -24.37
CA ALA A 151 3.93 -12.08 -24.98
C ALA A 151 3.38 -13.07 -23.93
N LYS A 152 4.06 -13.22 -22.80
CA LYS A 152 3.57 -14.07 -21.69
C LYS A 152 2.24 -13.57 -21.12
N LEU A 153 2.05 -12.25 -21.03
CA LEU A 153 0.78 -11.68 -20.59
C LEU A 153 -0.34 -11.99 -21.58
N GLN A 154 -0.08 -11.83 -22.88
CA GLN A 154 -1.04 -12.15 -23.95
C GLN A 154 -1.42 -13.64 -23.92
N GLU A 155 -0.44 -14.53 -23.81
CA GLU A 155 -0.67 -15.97 -23.68
C GLU A 155 -1.55 -16.29 -22.47
N HIS A 156 -1.27 -15.66 -21.32
CA HIS A 156 -2.07 -15.85 -20.12
C HIS A 156 -3.51 -15.36 -20.29
N ILE A 157 -3.70 -14.18 -20.90
CA ILE A 157 -5.02 -13.64 -21.22
C ILE A 157 -5.78 -14.60 -22.16
N GLN A 158 -5.12 -15.06 -23.23
CA GLN A 158 -5.71 -15.99 -24.19
C GLN A 158 -6.19 -17.28 -23.51
N ARG A 159 -5.35 -17.86 -22.65
CA ARG A 159 -5.68 -19.08 -21.90
C ARG A 159 -6.91 -18.89 -21.02
N LEU A 160 -7.01 -17.76 -20.31
CA LEU A 160 -8.16 -17.45 -19.47
C LEU A 160 -9.43 -17.19 -20.30
N SER A 161 -9.31 -16.56 -21.47
CA SER A 161 -10.47 -16.34 -22.36
C SER A 161 -10.98 -17.62 -23.02
N GLN A 162 -10.11 -18.60 -23.25
CA GLN A 162 -10.49 -19.89 -23.86
C GLN A 162 -11.03 -20.89 -22.84
N SER A 163 -10.62 -20.79 -21.57
CA SER A 163 -11.09 -21.64 -20.47
C SER A 163 -12.54 -21.40 -20.07
N ASN A 164 -13.16 -20.31 -20.52
CA ASN A 164 -14.54 -19.92 -20.19
C ASN A 164 -15.52 -20.17 -21.35
N SER A 165 -15.09 -20.86 -22.41
CA SER A 165 -15.89 -21.27 -23.58
C SER A 165 -16.02 -22.78 -23.63
#